data_AF-A0A966ISD7-F1
#
_entry.id   AF-A0A966ISD7-F1
#
_cell.length_a   1.000
_cell.length_b   1.000
_cell.length_c   1.000
_cell.angle_alpha   90.00
_cell.angle_beta   90.00
_cell.angle_gamma   90.00
#
_symmetry.space_group_name_H-M   'P 1'
#
loop_
_entity.id
_entity.type
_entity.pdbx_description
1 polymer ?
#
loop_
_entity_poly.entity_id
_entity_poly.type
_entity_poly.pdbx_seq_one_letter_code
_entity_poly.pdbx_strand_id
1 'polypeptide(L)'
;RNSAEFLVILTQKLMKTTASEVEIRTMQVDQIEDEIFENGKVTPQEKVSLERRKNIILQRFLRPQKEVLNPANSFHMDWIKSGNRAALFETYQGYLKISEDLDLNTDRLRVAEDEITKYNHERLNNNMYRLSILSAVFLPLGFLTGLLGVNIAGVPGVSSPSAFIVFCALLLVIFGLQLLILKRLKWF
;
A
#
# COMPACT_ATOMS: atom_id res chain seq x y z
N ARG A 1 44.12 28.28 -4.12
CA ARG A 1 42.79 27.90 -3.57
C ARG A 1 42.62 28.59 -2.24
N ASN A 2 41.61 29.44 -2.09
CA ASN A 2 41.28 30.05 -0.79
C ASN A 2 40.25 29.17 -0.06
N SER A 3 40.10 29.35 1.26
CA SER A 3 39.18 28.53 2.07
C SER A 3 37.72 28.60 1.59
N ALA A 4 37.30 29.72 0.98
CA ALA A 4 35.93 29.90 0.52
C ALA A 4 35.63 29.10 -0.76
N GLU A 5 36.59 29.07 -1.67
CA GLU A 5 36.56 28.25 -2.88
C GLU A 5 36.52 26.75 -2.52
N PHE A 6 37.29 26.34 -1.51
CA PHE A 6 37.22 24.96 -1.01
C PHE A 6 35.83 24.61 -0.44
N LEU A 7 35.23 25.52 0.34
CA LEU A 7 33.88 25.33 0.90
C LEU A 7 32.82 25.22 -0.21
N VAL A 8 32.89 26.08 -1.22
CA VAL A 8 32.03 26.01 -2.41
C VAL A 8 32.15 24.64 -3.08
N ILE A 9 33.38 24.21 -3.40
CA ILE A 9 33.61 22.92 -4.06
C ILE A 9 33.09 21.75 -3.22
N LEU A 10 33.35 21.76 -1.91
CA LEU A 10 32.90 20.71 -1.01
C LEU A 10 31.37 20.62 -0.95
N THR A 11 30.71 21.75 -0.72
CA THR A 11 29.24 21.81 -0.61
C THR A 11 28.55 21.45 -1.92
N GLN A 12 29.08 21.91 -3.06
CA GLN A 12 28.59 21.51 -4.38
C GLN A 12 28.76 20.01 -4.64
N LYS A 13 29.90 19.42 -4.24
CA LYS A 13 30.13 17.99 -4.42
C LYS A 13 29.19 17.16 -3.55
N LEU A 14 28.99 17.55 -2.29
CA LEU A 14 28.03 16.89 -1.39
C LEU A 14 26.61 16.98 -1.95
N MET A 15 26.18 18.17 -2.39
CA MET A 15 24.87 18.37 -3.00
C MET A 15 24.67 17.48 -4.23
N LYS A 16 25.64 17.42 -5.15
CA LYS A 16 25.58 16.56 -6.34
C LYS A 16 25.50 15.07 -6.00
N THR A 17 26.27 14.62 -5.02
CA THR A 17 26.17 13.23 -4.54
C THR A 17 24.79 12.95 -3.96
N THR A 18 24.25 13.84 -3.13
CA THR A 18 22.89 13.68 -2.60
C THR A 18 21.84 13.68 -3.69
N ALA A 19 21.95 14.56 -4.70
CA ALA A 19 21.03 14.60 -5.83
C ALA A 19 20.99 13.26 -6.57
N SER A 20 22.15 12.66 -6.85
CA SER A 20 22.23 11.36 -7.50
C SER A 20 21.57 10.24 -6.69
N GLU A 21 21.74 10.25 -5.36
CA GLU A 21 21.06 9.29 -4.49
C GLU A 21 19.53 9.49 -4.47
N VAL A 22 19.05 10.74 -4.52
CA VAL A 22 17.61 11.01 -4.61
C VAL A 22 17.04 10.58 -5.96
N GLU A 23 17.76 10.77 -7.06
CA GLU A 23 17.34 10.31 -8.38
C GLU A 23 17.16 8.78 -8.43
N ILE A 24 18.10 8.02 -7.83
CA ILE A 24 17.98 6.55 -7.70
C ILE A 24 16.72 6.18 -6.92
N ARG A 25 16.40 6.92 -5.87
CA ARG A 25 15.18 6.70 -5.07
C ARG A 25 13.93 7.04 -5.83
N THR A 26 13.92 8.14 -6.58
CA THR A 26 12.78 8.51 -7.43
C THR A 26 12.48 7.39 -8.41
N MET A 27 13.49 6.82 -9.08
CA MET A 27 13.29 5.66 -9.95
C MET A 27 12.71 4.43 -9.22
N GLN A 28 13.07 4.21 -7.96
CA GLN A 28 12.48 3.14 -7.15
C GLN A 28 11.00 3.42 -6.80
N VAL A 29 10.64 4.68 -6.55
CA VAL A 29 9.25 5.09 -6.35
C VAL A 29 8.46 4.90 -7.64
N ASP A 30 9.00 5.33 -8.79
CA ASP A 30 8.39 5.14 -10.10
C ASP A 30 8.09 3.65 -10.35
N GLN A 31 9.07 2.77 -10.11
CA GLN A 31 8.87 1.32 -10.26
C GLN A 31 7.78 0.76 -9.32
N ILE A 32 7.69 1.27 -8.08
CA ILE A 32 6.63 0.85 -7.15
C ILE A 32 5.25 1.27 -7.67
N GLU A 33 5.12 2.49 -8.19
CA GLU A 33 3.87 2.97 -8.78
C GLU A 33 3.49 2.16 -10.02
N ASP A 34 4.43 1.86 -10.92
CA ASP A 34 4.17 1.03 -12.11
C ASP A 34 3.74 -0.41 -11.74
N GLU A 35 4.30 -0.97 -10.68
CA GLU A 35 3.90 -2.29 -10.17
C GLU A 35 2.43 -2.28 -9.67
N ILE A 36 2.04 -1.22 -8.95
CA ILE A 36 0.71 -1.08 -8.34
C ILE A 36 -0.36 -0.69 -9.37
N PHE A 37 -0.11 0.36 -10.16
CA PHE A 37 -1.13 0.99 -11.00
C PHE A 37 -1.24 0.36 -12.39
N GLU A 38 -0.13 -0.05 -13.01
CA GLU A 38 -0.15 -0.55 -14.39
C GLU A 38 -0.26 -2.07 -14.47
N ASN A 39 0.47 -2.78 -13.60
CA ASN A 39 0.60 -4.23 -13.71
C ASN A 39 -0.37 -5.01 -12.81
N GLY A 40 -1.12 -4.33 -11.95
CA GLY A 40 -1.96 -4.96 -10.92
C GLY A 40 -1.19 -5.92 -10.03
N LYS A 41 0.14 -5.76 -9.93
CA LYS A 41 1.00 -6.61 -9.11
C LYS A 41 0.88 -6.14 -7.67
N VAL A 42 0.73 -7.09 -6.76
CA VAL A 42 0.71 -6.78 -5.33
C VAL A 42 2.14 -6.52 -4.88
N THR A 43 2.57 -5.27 -4.94
CA THR A 43 3.82 -4.86 -4.30
C THR A 43 3.70 -5.08 -2.79
N PRO A 44 4.66 -5.73 -2.13
CA PRO A 44 4.62 -5.90 -0.69
C PRO A 44 4.57 -4.53 0.02
N GLN A 45 3.60 -4.34 0.91
CA GLN A 45 3.45 -3.12 1.69
C GLN A 45 4.77 -2.75 2.42
N GLU A 46 5.51 -3.76 2.88
CA GLU A 46 6.82 -3.59 3.51
C GLU A 46 7.86 -2.89 2.60
N LYS A 47 7.86 -3.15 1.29
CA LYS A 47 8.76 -2.50 0.32
C LYS A 47 8.46 -1.01 0.24
N VAL A 48 7.17 -0.64 0.17
CA VAL A 48 6.72 0.76 0.10
C VAL A 48 7.05 1.51 1.39
N SER A 49 6.73 0.92 2.54
CA SER A 49 7.04 1.51 3.85
C SER A 49 8.54 1.67 4.08
N LEU A 50 9.36 0.73 3.59
CA LEU A 50 10.81 0.82 3.67
C LEU A 50 11.35 2.00 2.84
N GLU A 51 10.91 2.18 1.60
CA GLU A 51 11.34 3.32 0.79
C GLU A 51 10.87 4.66 1.38
N ARG A 52 9.65 4.71 1.91
CA ARG A 52 9.12 5.90 2.58
C ARG A 52 9.97 6.29 3.77
N ARG A 53 10.36 5.31 4.59
CA ARG A 53 11.27 5.54 5.73
C ARG A 53 12.62 6.09 5.27
N LYS A 54 13.18 5.58 4.17
CA LYS A 54 14.47 6.06 3.65
C LYS A 54 14.38 7.52 3.17
N ASN A 55 13.30 7.91 2.47
CA ASN A 55 13.08 9.31 2.06
C ASN A 55 12.98 10.26 3.26
N ILE A 56 12.20 9.90 4.29
CA ILE A 56 12.04 10.69 5.52
C ILE A 56 13.39 10.88 6.23
N ILE A 57 14.20 9.81 6.32
CA ILE A 57 15.52 9.88 6.95
C ILE A 57 16.43 10.86 6.20
N LEU A 58 16.45 10.78 4.86
CA LEU A 58 17.27 11.67 4.04
C LEU A 58 16.86 13.14 4.19
N GLN A 59 15.55 13.40 4.19
CA GLN A 59 15.00 14.72 4.42
C GLN A 59 15.42 15.29 5.79
N ARG A 60 15.39 14.45 6.85
CA ARG A 60 15.84 14.83 8.19
C ARG A 60 17.30 15.28 8.21
N PHE A 61 18.17 14.63 7.43
CA PHE A 61 19.59 15.01 7.32
C PHE A 61 19.85 16.21 6.42
N LEU A 62 18.98 16.49 5.45
CA LEU A 62 19.11 17.63 4.54
C LEU A 62 18.67 18.95 5.16
N ARG A 63 17.68 18.92 6.06
CA ARG A 63 17.16 20.12 6.73
C ARG A 63 18.24 21.00 7.37
N PRO A 64 19.14 20.49 8.25
CA PRO A 64 20.19 21.32 8.83
C PRO A 64 21.19 21.84 7.79
N GLN A 65 21.50 21.07 6.74
CA GLN A 65 22.42 21.51 5.67
C GLN A 65 21.82 22.70 4.90
N LYS A 66 20.53 22.64 4.61
CA LYS A 66 19.78 23.73 3.98
C LYS A 66 19.74 24.99 4.85
N GLU A 67 19.51 24.83 6.15
CA GLU A 67 19.48 25.96 7.11
C GLU A 67 20.84 26.67 7.21
N VAL A 68 21.95 25.92 7.14
CA VAL A 68 23.33 26.44 7.16
C VAL A 68 23.72 27.11 5.84
N LEU A 69 23.14 26.72 4.70
CA LEU A 69 23.40 27.37 3.41
C LEU A 69 22.40 28.49 3.09
N ASN A 70 21.42 28.72 3.96
CA ASN A 70 20.41 29.75 3.77
C ASN A 70 21.08 31.14 3.69
N PRO A 71 20.91 31.87 2.57
CA PRO A 71 21.50 33.20 2.40
C PRO A 71 21.15 34.19 3.51
N ALA A 72 19.94 34.07 4.08
CA ALA A 72 19.47 34.91 5.16
C ALA A 72 20.25 34.68 6.48
N ASN A 73 20.86 33.50 6.65
CA ASN A 73 21.57 33.13 7.88
C ASN A 73 23.10 33.21 7.72
N SER A 74 23.63 33.06 6.50
CA SER A 74 25.00 32.53 6.33
C SER A 74 26.01 33.46 5.67
N PHE A 75 25.60 34.58 5.08
CA PHE A 75 26.50 35.44 4.30
C PHE A 75 26.97 36.72 5.02
N HIS A 76 27.21 36.68 6.33
CA HIS A 76 27.85 37.78 7.05
C HIS A 76 29.36 37.60 7.24
N MET A 77 29.97 36.64 6.54
CA MET A 77 31.41 36.36 6.64
C MET A 77 32.24 37.18 5.65
N ASP A 78 33.19 37.97 6.16
CA ASP A 78 34.04 38.88 5.36
C ASP A 78 34.99 38.16 4.39
N TRP A 79 35.38 36.93 4.72
CA TRP A 79 36.27 36.11 3.89
C TRP A 79 35.57 35.43 2.70
N ILE A 80 34.22 35.49 2.63
CA ILE A 80 33.42 34.96 1.52
C ILE A 80 33.01 36.11 0.59
N LYS A 81 33.72 36.25 -0.53
CA LYS A 81 33.46 37.26 -1.58
C LYS A 81 32.18 36.96 -2.38
N SER A 82 31.66 37.97 -3.08
CA SER A 82 30.41 37.92 -3.87
C SER A 82 30.30 36.71 -4.80
N GLY A 83 31.36 36.37 -5.54
CA GLY A 83 31.36 35.19 -6.42
C GLY A 83 31.13 33.87 -5.68
N ASN A 84 31.77 33.69 -4.51
CA ASN A 84 31.57 32.50 -3.69
C ASN A 84 30.18 32.48 -3.05
N ARG A 85 29.60 33.64 -2.71
CA ARG A 85 28.22 33.74 -2.20
C ARG A 85 27.20 33.28 -3.24
N ALA A 86 27.38 33.71 -4.50
CA ALA A 86 26.52 33.28 -5.60
C ALA A 86 26.60 31.75 -5.81
N ALA A 87 27.79 31.18 -5.78
CA ALA A 87 27.97 29.73 -5.91
C ALA A 87 27.36 28.94 -4.73
N LEU A 88 27.45 29.46 -3.50
CA LEU A 88 26.78 28.84 -2.34
C LEU A 88 25.25 28.96 -2.42
N PHE A 89 24.75 30.07 -2.96
CA PHE A 89 23.32 30.22 -3.22
C PHE A 89 22.80 29.22 -4.26
N GLU A 90 23.57 28.96 -5.32
CA GLU A 90 23.24 27.90 -6.28
C GLU A 90 23.19 26.52 -5.61
N THR A 91 24.15 26.21 -4.73
CA THR A 91 24.13 24.97 -3.92
C THR A 91 22.90 24.90 -3.02
N TYR A 92 22.51 26.01 -2.39
CA TYR A 92 21.29 26.10 -1.58
C TYR A 92 20.03 25.82 -2.41
N GLN A 93 19.93 26.39 -3.62
CA GLN A 93 18.82 26.11 -4.55
C GLN A 93 18.78 24.62 -4.94
N GLY A 94 19.96 24.00 -5.16
CA GLY A 94 20.06 22.57 -5.38
C GLY A 94 19.48 21.74 -4.22
N TYR A 95 19.84 22.08 -2.98
CA TYR A 95 19.27 21.41 -1.80
C TYR A 95 17.77 21.66 -1.61
N LEU A 96 17.25 22.84 -1.99
CA LEU A 96 15.81 23.10 -2.00
C LEU A 96 15.09 22.14 -2.94
N LYS A 97 15.56 22.02 -4.19
CA LYS A 97 15.00 21.10 -5.17
C LYS A 97 15.02 19.64 -4.68
N ILE A 98 16.16 19.18 -4.15
CA ILE A 98 16.29 17.83 -3.57
C ILE A 98 15.27 17.61 -2.44
N SER A 99 15.02 18.64 -1.60
CA SER A 99 14.02 18.57 -0.55
C SER A 99 12.61 18.41 -1.10
N GLU A 100 12.26 19.18 -2.13
CA GLU A 100 10.95 19.12 -2.81
C GLU A 100 10.74 17.75 -3.47
N ASP A 101 11.76 17.19 -4.13
CA ASP A 101 11.71 15.87 -4.75
C ASP A 101 11.46 14.76 -3.69
N LEU A 102 12.08 14.88 -2.51
CA LEU A 102 11.86 13.93 -1.40
C LEU A 102 10.48 14.05 -0.76
N ASP A 103 9.95 15.27 -0.66
CA ASP A 103 8.57 15.52 -0.20
C ASP A 103 7.58 14.87 -1.17
N LEU A 104 7.74 15.12 -2.47
CA LEU A 104 6.92 14.52 -3.52
C LEU A 104 6.99 13.00 -3.52
N ASN A 105 8.18 12.42 -3.40
CA ASN A 105 8.36 10.97 -3.28
C ASN A 105 7.67 10.40 -2.03
N THR A 106 7.69 11.12 -0.91
CA THR A 106 7.03 10.69 0.33
C THR A 106 5.52 10.68 0.19
N ASP A 107 4.95 11.68 -0.48
CA ASP A 107 3.52 11.77 -0.75
C ASP A 107 3.06 10.69 -1.74
N ARG A 108 3.82 10.45 -2.81
CA ARG A 108 3.59 9.35 -3.77
C ARG A 108 3.56 7.99 -3.09
N LEU A 109 4.55 7.70 -2.25
CA LEU A 109 4.60 6.46 -1.49
C LEU A 109 3.44 6.32 -0.50
N ARG A 110 2.92 7.41 0.06
CA ARG A 110 1.73 7.37 0.91
C ARG A 110 0.48 7.00 0.11
N VAL A 111 0.32 7.57 -1.08
CA VAL A 111 -0.79 7.20 -1.99
C VAL A 111 -0.68 5.71 -2.38
N ALA A 112 0.53 5.23 -2.66
CA ALA A 112 0.78 3.81 -2.93
C ALA A 112 0.42 2.90 -1.73
N GLU A 113 0.75 3.28 -0.49
CA GLU A 113 0.34 2.55 0.71
C GLU A 113 -1.19 2.48 0.84
N ASP A 114 -1.89 3.61 0.65
CA ASP A 114 -3.35 3.68 0.71
C ASP A 114 -4.01 2.77 -0.35
N GLU A 115 -3.45 2.72 -1.56
CA GLU A 115 -3.96 1.87 -2.64
C GLU A 115 -3.75 0.38 -2.37
N ILE A 116 -2.57 -0.01 -1.87
CA ILE A 116 -2.31 -1.40 -1.42
C ILE A 116 -3.29 -1.79 -0.31
N THR A 117 -3.55 -0.89 0.65
CA THR A 117 -4.52 -1.14 1.72
C THR A 117 -5.93 -1.36 1.18
N LYS A 118 -6.39 -0.53 0.23
CA LYS A 118 -7.69 -0.74 -0.44
C LYS A 118 -7.75 -2.09 -1.14
N TYR A 119 -6.73 -2.42 -1.95
CA TYR A 119 -6.68 -3.71 -2.66
C TYR A 119 -6.76 -4.90 -1.69
N ASN A 120 -6.02 -4.85 -0.57
CA ASN A 120 -6.08 -5.89 0.46
C ASN A 120 -7.47 -5.98 1.10
N HIS A 121 -8.13 -4.86 1.36
CA HIS A 121 -9.50 -4.84 1.87
C HIS A 121 -10.51 -5.42 0.87
N GLU A 122 -10.41 -5.09 -0.41
CA GLU A 122 -11.26 -5.68 -1.45
C GLU A 122 -11.06 -7.20 -1.55
N ARG A 123 -9.81 -7.66 -1.50
CA ARG A 123 -9.48 -9.09 -1.50
C ARG A 123 -10.04 -9.80 -0.26
N LEU A 124 -9.88 -9.21 0.92
CA LEU A 124 -10.44 -9.74 2.17
C LEU A 124 -11.96 -9.80 2.09
N ASN A 125 -12.60 -8.73 1.63
CA ASN A 125 -14.05 -8.66 1.48
C ASN A 125 -14.55 -9.72 0.50
N ASN A 126 -13.89 -9.89 -0.65
CA ASN A 126 -14.22 -10.93 -1.63
C ASN A 126 -14.04 -12.35 -1.05
N ASN A 127 -12.99 -12.58 -0.26
CA ASN A 127 -12.80 -13.86 0.42
C ASN A 127 -13.87 -14.14 1.47
N MET A 128 -14.17 -13.17 2.33
CA MET A 128 -15.24 -13.26 3.33
C MET A 128 -16.59 -13.52 2.65
N TYR A 129 -16.84 -12.79 1.57
CA TYR A 129 -18.03 -12.93 0.77
C TYR A 129 -18.22 -14.35 0.20
N ARG A 130 -17.16 -14.95 -0.36
CA ARG A 130 -17.17 -16.36 -0.80
C ARG A 130 -17.45 -17.32 0.35
N LEU A 131 -16.81 -17.10 1.51
CA LEU A 131 -17.07 -17.92 2.70
C LEU A 131 -18.52 -17.78 3.18
N SER A 132 -19.09 -16.58 3.17
CA SER A 132 -20.49 -16.35 3.54
C SER A 132 -21.47 -17.05 2.61
N ILE A 133 -21.20 -17.08 1.29
CA ILE A 133 -22.01 -17.87 0.35
C ILE A 133 -21.96 -19.36 0.71
N LEU A 134 -20.77 -19.90 0.96
CA LEU A 134 -20.61 -21.31 1.36
C LEU A 134 -21.39 -21.59 2.65
N SER A 135 -21.27 -20.75 3.67
CA SER A 135 -22.03 -20.90 4.91
C SER A 135 -23.54 -20.80 4.71
N ALA A 136 -24.03 -19.84 3.92
CA ALA A 136 -25.46 -19.68 3.65
C ALA A 136 -26.09 -20.90 2.97
N VAL A 137 -25.30 -21.61 2.15
CA VAL A 137 -25.69 -22.87 1.51
C VAL A 137 -25.58 -24.05 2.47
N PHE A 138 -24.41 -24.26 3.08
CA PHE A 138 -24.12 -25.48 3.84
C PHE A 138 -24.73 -25.49 5.25
N LEU A 139 -24.95 -24.34 5.89
CA LEU A 139 -25.46 -24.32 7.26
C LEU A 139 -26.90 -24.85 7.36
N PRO A 140 -27.87 -24.45 6.50
CA PRO A 140 -29.21 -25.04 6.53
C PRO A 140 -29.24 -26.50 6.10
N LEU A 141 -28.46 -26.88 5.07
CA LEU A 141 -28.38 -28.27 4.62
C LEU A 141 -27.73 -29.16 5.68
N GLY A 142 -26.64 -28.70 6.28
CA GLY A 142 -25.93 -29.37 7.37
C GLY A 142 -26.78 -29.50 8.64
N PHE A 143 -27.60 -28.50 8.94
CA PHE A 143 -28.59 -28.59 10.02
C PHE A 143 -29.62 -29.68 9.75
N LEU A 144 -30.18 -29.75 8.55
CA LEU A 144 -31.19 -30.75 8.19
C LEU A 144 -30.61 -32.18 8.18
N THR A 145 -29.42 -32.37 7.63
CA THR A 145 -28.75 -33.69 7.65
C THR A 145 -28.33 -34.07 9.06
N GLY A 146 -27.86 -33.11 9.86
CA GLY A 146 -27.54 -33.31 11.28
C GLY A 146 -28.75 -33.70 12.11
N LEU A 147 -29.91 -33.03 11.92
CA LEU A 147 -31.16 -33.34 12.60
C LEU A 147 -31.64 -34.77 12.33
N LEU A 148 -31.50 -35.25 11.08
CA LEU A 148 -31.79 -36.66 10.75
C LEU A 148 -30.77 -37.65 11.31
N GLY A 149 -29.51 -37.22 11.49
CA GLY A 149 -28.47 -38.02 12.11
C GLY A 149 -28.66 -38.20 13.61
N VAL A 150 -29.39 -37.29 14.26
CA VAL A 150 -29.88 -37.52 15.62
C VAL A 150 -30.96 -38.58 15.53
N ASN A 151 -30.83 -39.65 16.31
CA ASN A 151 -31.73 -40.80 16.33
C ASN A 151 -33.07 -40.45 17.02
N ILE A 152 -33.76 -39.43 16.49
CA ILE A 152 -35.02 -38.91 17.00
C ILE A 152 -36.08 -39.98 16.70
N ALA A 153 -36.43 -40.76 17.73
CA ALA A 153 -37.54 -41.69 17.65
C ALA A 153 -38.83 -40.94 17.29
N GLY A 154 -39.54 -41.41 16.26
CA GLY A 154 -40.84 -40.86 15.87
C GLY A 154 -40.82 -39.79 14.76
N VAL A 155 -39.73 -39.62 14.01
CA VAL A 155 -39.77 -38.79 12.79
C VAL A 155 -40.80 -39.39 11.81
N PRO A 156 -41.83 -38.64 11.41
CA PRO A 156 -42.89 -39.15 10.56
C PRO A 156 -42.34 -39.54 9.18
N GLY A 157 -42.63 -40.76 8.74
CA GLY A 157 -42.27 -41.28 7.41
C GLY A 157 -41.00 -42.12 7.33
N VAL A 158 -40.19 -42.24 8.39
CA VAL A 158 -38.91 -43.00 8.37
C VAL A 158 -39.06 -44.51 8.15
N SER A 159 -40.23 -45.08 8.47
CA SER A 159 -40.55 -46.48 8.23
C SER A 159 -40.83 -46.81 6.76
N SER A 160 -40.93 -45.81 5.88
CA SER A 160 -41.13 -46.02 4.43
C SER A 160 -39.80 -46.22 3.71
N PRO A 161 -39.68 -47.22 2.79
CA PRO A 161 -38.48 -47.40 1.96
C PRO A 161 -38.09 -46.17 1.13
N SER A 162 -39.04 -45.29 0.81
CA SER A 162 -38.82 -44.09 -0.01
C SER A 162 -38.41 -42.84 0.79
N ALA A 163 -38.39 -42.90 2.12
CA ALA A 163 -38.19 -41.72 2.98
C ALA A 163 -36.85 -41.02 2.72
N PHE A 164 -35.79 -41.80 2.53
CA PHE A 164 -34.46 -41.29 2.22
C PHE A 164 -34.43 -40.53 0.88
N ILE A 165 -35.07 -41.09 -0.15
CA ILE A 165 -35.14 -40.48 -1.49
C ILE A 165 -35.92 -39.16 -1.44
N VAL A 166 -37.06 -39.14 -0.74
CA VAL A 166 -37.87 -37.93 -0.55
C VAL A 166 -37.08 -36.84 0.17
N PHE A 167 -36.30 -37.20 1.20
CA PHE A 167 -35.45 -36.26 1.91
C PHE A 167 -34.32 -35.70 1.02
N CYS A 168 -33.64 -36.55 0.24
CA CYS A 168 -32.65 -36.08 -0.73
C CYS A 168 -33.24 -35.12 -1.76
N ALA A 169 -34.46 -35.41 -2.25
CA ALA A 169 -35.17 -34.51 -3.17
C ALA A 169 -35.50 -33.16 -2.50
N LEU A 170 -35.94 -33.17 -1.23
CA LEU A 170 -36.19 -31.95 -0.45
C LEU A 170 -34.92 -31.10 -0.31
N LEU A 171 -33.77 -31.71 0.01
CA LEU A 171 -32.49 -31.00 0.11
C LEU A 171 -32.08 -30.37 -1.23
N LEU A 172 -32.29 -31.05 -2.36
CA LEU A 172 -32.04 -30.50 -3.69
C LEU A 172 -32.93 -29.29 -4.00
N VAL A 173 -34.21 -29.33 -3.61
CA VAL A 173 -35.14 -28.20 -3.76
C VAL A 173 -34.68 -27.01 -2.91
N ILE A 174 -34.29 -27.25 -1.64
CA ILE A 174 -33.78 -26.20 -0.75
C ILE A 174 -32.51 -25.58 -1.31
N PHE A 175 -31.57 -26.40 -1.79
CA PHE A 175 -30.36 -25.94 -2.44
C PHE A 175 -30.66 -25.07 -3.67
N GLY A 176 -31.58 -25.52 -4.54
CA GLY A 176 -32.02 -24.73 -5.69
C GLY A 176 -32.64 -23.39 -5.30
N LEU A 177 -33.45 -23.37 -4.23
CA LEU A 177 -34.05 -22.14 -3.69
C LEU A 177 -32.99 -21.19 -3.13
N GLN A 178 -32.02 -21.71 -2.37
CA GLN A 178 -30.89 -20.93 -1.84
C GLN A 178 -30.10 -20.27 -2.98
N LEU A 179 -29.79 -21.02 -4.05
CA LEU A 179 -29.11 -20.46 -5.23
C LEU A 179 -29.93 -19.38 -5.92
N LEU A 180 -31.25 -19.55 -6.03
CA LEU A 180 -32.15 -18.56 -6.62
C LEU A 180 -32.19 -17.27 -5.80
N ILE A 181 -32.26 -17.39 -4.47
CA ILE A 181 -32.24 -16.25 -3.54
C ILE A 181 -30.91 -15.50 -3.64
N LEU A 182 -29.79 -16.23 -3.61
CA LEU A 182 -28.45 -15.63 -3.75
C LEU A 182 -28.32 -14.89 -5.09
N LYS A 183 -28.78 -15.49 -6.19
CA LYS A 183 -28.79 -14.83 -7.50
C LYS A 183 -29.67 -13.56 -7.52
N ARG A 184 -30.85 -13.60 -6.88
CA ARG A 184 -31.77 -12.44 -6.77
C ARG A 184 -31.18 -11.30 -5.95
N LEU A 185 -30.44 -11.61 -4.89
CA LEU A 185 -29.76 -10.62 -4.06
C LEU A 185 -28.51 -10.02 -4.73
N LYS A 186 -28.24 -10.37 -6.00
CA LYS A 186 -26.99 -10.05 -6.72
C LYS A 186 -25.76 -10.56 -5.98
N TRP A 187 -25.93 -11.67 -5.28
CA TRP A 187 -24.79 -12.35 -4.69
C TRP A 187 -24.02 -13.20 -5.73
N PHE A 188 -24.52 -13.24 -6.95
CA PHE A 188 -23.92 -13.81 -8.14
C PHE A 188 -24.04 -12.82 -9.29
#